data_AF-A0A964QP14-F1
#
_entry.id   AF-A0A964QP14-F1
#
_cell.length_a   1.000
_cell.length_b   1.000
_cell.length_c   1.000
_cell.angle_alpha   90.00
_cell.angle_beta   90.00
_cell.angle_gamma   90.00
#
_symmetry.space_group_name_H-M   'P 1'
#
loop_
_entity.id
_entity.type
_entity.pdbx_description
1 polymer ?
#
loop_
_entity_poly.entity_id
_entity_poly.type
_entity_poly.pdbx_seq_one_letter_code
_entity_poly.pdbx_strand_id
1 'polypeptide(L)' 'MKAISKRIVVDEHGTPLEVILPWSVFCEIAETLGWDLDAEAEADLRETRRDIEIGQPEAFLPLSSL' A
#
# COMPACT_ATOMS: atom_id res chain seq x y z
N MET A 1 -16.33 -4.71 1.96
CA MET A 1 -15.11 -4.71 2.79
C MET A 1 -15.01 -6.09 3.44
N LYS A 2 -13.97 -6.88 3.15
CA LYS A 2 -13.82 -8.20 3.79
C LYS A 2 -13.53 -7.99 5.28
N ALA A 3 -14.04 -8.88 6.13
CA ALA A 3 -13.73 -8.83 7.54
C ALA A 3 -12.24 -9.15 7.76
N ILE A 4 -11.50 -8.22 8.35
CA ILE A 4 -10.10 -8.41 8.72
C ILE A 4 -10.08 -9.26 10.00
N SER A 5 -9.60 -10.50 9.86
CA SER A 5 -9.33 -11.38 11.01
C SER A 5 -8.31 -10.71 11.92
N LYS A 6 -8.69 -10.46 13.17
CA LYS A 6 -7.86 -9.75 14.14
C LYS A 6 -8.21 -10.13 15.56
N ARG A 7 -7.25 -9.98 16.46
CA ARG A 7 -7.46 -9.97 17.90
C ARG A 7 -7.17 -8.57 18.43
N ILE A 8 -8.07 -8.03 19.24
CA ILE A 8 -7.89 -6.74 19.91
C ILE A 8 -7.47 -7.04 21.35
N VAL A 9 -6.37 -6.46 21.79
CA VAL A 9 -5.92 -6.48 23.18
C VAL A 9 -6.41 -5.20 23.84
N VAL A 10 -7.02 -5.31 25.02
CA VAL A 10 -7.63 -4.19 25.74
C VAL A 10 -6.99 -4.02 27.12
N ASP A 11 -7.07 -2.82 27.68
CA ASP A 11 -6.68 -2.51 29.07
C ASP A 11 -7.73 -2.99 30.10
N GLU A 12 -7.50 -2.67 31.37
CA GLU A 12 -8.40 -3.00 32.48
C GLU A 12 -9.78 -2.32 32.42
N HIS A 13 -9.91 -1.25 31.63
CA HIS A 13 -11.17 -0.54 31.38
C HIS A 13 -11.85 -0.98 30.07
N GLY A 14 -11.25 -1.93 29.33
CA GLY A 14 -11.74 -2.37 28.03
C GLY A 14 -11.34 -1.47 26.86
N THR A 15 -10.42 -0.52 27.07
CA THR A 15 -9.89 0.36 26.02
C THR A 15 -8.92 -0.41 25.13
N PRO A 16 -9.06 -0.37 23.79
CA PRO A 16 -8.10 -1.00 22.89
C PRO A 16 -6.69 -0.42 23.04
N LEU A 17 -5.72 -1.30 23.23
CA LEU A 17 -4.28 -0.96 23.27
C LEU A 17 -3.57 -1.42 22.01
N GLU A 18 -3.83 -2.66 21.59
CA GLU A 18 -3.11 -3.29 20.48
C GLU A 18 -4.05 -4.11 19.60
N VAL A 19 -3.64 -4.30 18.34
CA VAL A 19 -4.30 -5.22 17.41
C VAL A 19 -3.27 -6.21 16.90
N ILE A 20 -3.58 -7.49 17.04
CA ILE A 20 -2.78 -8.59 16.51
C ILE A 20 -3.46 -9.12 15.25
N LEU A 21 -2.72 -9.14 14.16
CA LEU A 21 -3.16 -9.58 12.83
C LEU A 21 -2.34 -10.78 12.37
N PRO A 22 -2.93 -11.69 11.57
CA PRO A 22 -2.13 -12.63 10.79
C PRO A 22 -1.14 -11.87 9.91
N TRP A 23 0.09 -12.39 9.80
CA TRP A 23 1.15 -11.73 9.02
C TRP A 23 0.73 -11.46 7.57
N SER A 24 0.09 -12.43 6.91
CA SER A 24 -0.38 -12.28 5.52
C SER A 24 -1.36 -11.12 5.37
N VAL A 25 -2.23 -10.90 6.36
CA VAL A 25 -3.20 -9.80 6.36
C VAL A 25 -2.50 -8.46 6.54
N PHE A 26 -1.44 -8.41 7.37
CA PHE A 26 -0.60 -7.22 7.46
C PHE A 26 0.09 -6.92 6.13
N CYS A 27 0.67 -7.92 5.46
CA CYS A 27 1.30 -7.73 4.14
C CYS A 27 0.31 -7.19 3.10
N GLU A 28 -0.89 -7.78 2.99
CA GLU A 28 -1.93 -7.27 2.08
C GLU A 28 -2.29 -5.80 2.36
N ILE A 29 -2.34 -5.40 3.63
CA ILE A 29 -2.58 -4.00 4.01
C ILE A 29 -1.38 -3.13 3.62
N ALA A 30 -0.16 -3.59 3.88
CA ALA A 30 1.06 -2.86 3.54
C ALA A 30 1.14 -2.62 2.02
N GLU A 31 0.94 -3.66 1.22
CA GLU A 31 0.90 -3.59 -0.25
C GLU A 31 -0.19 -2.62 -0.74
N THR A 32 -1.42 -2.74 -0.20
CA THR A 32 -2.54 -1.90 -0.61
C THR A 32 -2.30 -0.41 -0.29
N LEU A 33 -1.60 -0.13 0.81
CA LEU A 33 -1.28 1.23 1.25
C LEU A 33 0.06 1.73 0.69
N GLY A 34 0.81 0.88 -0.02
CA GLY A 34 2.16 1.16 -0.50
C GLY A 34 3.17 1.36 0.62
N TRP A 35 2.97 0.77 1.80
CA TRP A 35 3.90 0.85 2.93
C TRP A 35 5.15 -0.03 2.74
N ASP A 36 5.07 -0.98 1.82
CA ASP A 36 6.17 -1.87 1.42
C ASP A 36 7.02 -1.30 0.28
N LEU A 37 6.68 -0.11 -0.25
CA LEU A 37 7.44 0.56 -1.29
C LEU A 37 8.80 1.02 -0.75
N ASP A 38 9.84 0.79 -1.55
CA ASP A 38 11.15 1.38 -1.31
C ASP A 38 11.26 2.78 -1.94
N ALA A 39 12.38 3.45 -1.67
CA ALA A 39 12.60 4.81 -2.13
C ALA A 39 12.66 4.94 -3.67
N GLU A 40 13.05 3.87 -4.37
CA GLU A 40 13.10 3.84 -5.83
C GLU A 40 11.68 3.74 -6.40
N ALA A 41 10.88 2.79 -5.91
CA ALA A 41 9.49 2.65 -6.30
C ALA A 41 8.67 3.91 -5.99
N GLU A 42 8.91 4.56 -4.85
CA GLU A 42 8.27 5.85 -4.55
C GLU A 42 8.69 6.97 -5.52
N ALA A 43 9.95 6.98 -5.98
CA ALA A 43 10.44 7.97 -6.94
C ALA A 43 9.76 7.75 -8.30
N ASP A 44 9.72 6.50 -8.77
CA ASP A 44 9.09 6.11 -10.03
C ASP A 44 7.59 6.48 -10.07
N LEU A 45 6.87 6.26 -8.96
CA LEU A 45 5.47 6.67 -8.85
C LEU A 45 5.28 8.19 -8.92
N ARG A 46 6.21 8.96 -8.31
CA ARG A 46 6.17 10.43 -8.37
C ARG A 46 6.47 10.95 -9.78
N GLU A 47 7.42 10.33 -10.47
CA GLU A 47 7.76 10.65 -11.86
C GLU A 47 6.59 10.32 -12.78
N THR A 48 6.07 9.10 -12.70
CA THR A 48 4.89 8.64 -13.45
C THR A 48 3.71 9.61 -13.29
N ARG A 49 3.44 10.08 -12.07
CA ARG A 49 2.36 11.05 -11.84
C ARG A 49 2.62 12.38 -12.55
N ARG A 50 3.85 12.89 -12.53
CA ARG A 50 4.21 14.13 -13.23
C ARG A 50 4.03 13.98 -14.74
N ASP A 51 4.48 12.87 -15.31
CA ASP A 51 4.37 12.61 -16.74
C ASP A 51 2.91 12.58 -17.21
N ILE A 52 2.02 12.02 -16.38
CA ILE A 52 0.56 12.07 -16.61
C ILE A 52 0.05 13.51 -16.54
N GLU A 53 0.44 14.28 -15.53
CA GLU A 53 -0.02 15.66 -15.31
C GLU A 53 0.42 16.61 -16.43
N ILE A 54 1.62 16.45 -16.97
CA ILE A 54 2.14 17.28 -18.08
C ILE A 54 1.79 16.72 -19.47
N GLY A 55 1.17 15.53 -19.52
CA GLY A 55 0.74 14.90 -20.76
C GLY A 55 1.90 14.40 -21.64
N GLN A 56 2.84 13.66 -21.05
CA GLN A 56 4.03 13.10 -21.70
C GLN A 56 3.86 11.59 -22.03
N PRO A 57 3.09 11.22 -23.07
CA PRO A 57 2.79 9.82 -23.38
C PRO A 57 4.00 9.00 -23.82
N GLU A 58 5.06 9.63 -24.32
CA GLU A 58 6.31 8.97 -24.71
C GLU A 58 7.10 8.35 -23.54
N ALA A 59 6.79 8.73 -22.30
CA ALA A 59 7.36 8.09 -21.10
C ALA A 59 6.82 6.67 -20.88
N PHE A 60 5.74 6.29 -21.57
CA PHE A 60 5.04 5.01 -21.37
C PHE A 60 5.27 4.05 -22.53
N LEU A 61 5.56 2.79 -22.22
CA LEU A 61 5.61 1.72 -23.20
C LEU A 61 4.22 1.09 -23.37
N PRO A 62 3.79 0.76 -24.60
CA PRO A 62 2.56 0.02 -24.79
C PRO A 62 2.72 -1.40 -24.26
N LEU A 63 1.63 -1.96 -23.72
CA LEU A 63 1.62 -3.31 -23.13
C LEU A 63 2.08 -4.40 -24.11
N SER A 64 1.89 -4.19 -25.41
CA SER A 64 2.35 -5.11 -26.47
C SER A 64 3.87 -5.16 -26.65
N SER A 65 4.62 -4.28 -25.99
CA SER A 65 6.08 -4.20 -26.06
C SER A 65 6.78 -4.87 -24.88
N LEU A 66 6.03 -5.53 -23.99
CA LEU A 66 6.52 -6.36 -22.88
C LEU A 66 6.37 -7.84 -23.24
#